data_AF-A0A7D9HR45-F1
#
_entry.id   AF-A0A7D9HR45-F1
#
_cell.length_a   1.000
_cell.length_b   1.000
_cell.length_c   1.000
_cell.angle_alpha   90.00
_cell.angle_beta   90.00
_cell.angle_gamma   90.00
#
_symmetry.space_group_name_H-M   'P 1'
#
loop_
_entity.id
_entity.type
_entity.pdbx_description
1 polymer ?
#
loop_
_entity_poly.entity_id
_entity_poly.type
_entity_poly.pdbx_seq_one_letter_code
_entity_poly.pdbx_strand_id
1 'polypeptide(L)'
;MKEFIEKSLTQMCQQLTNVVDDRLAHLKRELSADNSATLETFANKKARLEKPQFKSKGNEQQYNHQLGVLDTVESATTALEHQDIDKAISFLQEGKVAIEARMKLIKLADTNDHGWQTVAEYMTNELADNSDDEKRIDRAEKTAEKKAKKANASKTSKSRPFQGYPNRIPYRNSMASRRPVFPDHNGPSGNAIGPCYKLSVASMYIALCFALESQHYRSTAVIRLLCSYLERLSSNKHKVLQATC
;
A
#
# COMPACT_ATOMS: atom_id res chain seq x y z
N MET A 1 23.76 -74.31 15.02
CA MET A 1 23.36 -73.68 13.73
C MET A 1 21.91 -73.19 13.76
N LYS A 2 20.91 -74.02 14.06
CA LYS A 2 19.50 -73.58 14.19
C LYS A 2 19.29 -72.43 15.18
N GLU A 3 19.84 -72.54 16.39
CA GLU A 3 19.69 -71.53 17.45
C GLU A 3 20.31 -70.16 17.07
N PHE A 4 21.36 -70.17 16.25
CA PHE A 4 21.99 -68.95 15.74
C PHE A 4 21.11 -68.26 14.70
N ILE A 5 20.51 -69.05 13.80
CA ILE A 5 19.57 -68.56 12.78
C ILE A 5 18.32 -67.95 13.46
N GLU A 6 17.80 -68.61 14.50
CA GLU A 6 16.63 -68.14 15.25
C GLU A 6 16.89 -66.82 16.00
N LYS A 7 18.06 -66.70 16.64
CA LYS A 7 18.50 -65.44 17.27
C LYS A 7 18.65 -64.33 16.24
N SER A 8 19.25 -64.62 15.08
CA SER A 8 19.43 -63.64 13.99
C SER A 8 18.10 -63.18 13.40
N LEU A 9 17.14 -64.09 13.20
CA LEU A 9 15.81 -63.75 12.67
C LEU A 9 15.03 -62.90 13.67
N THR A 10 15.03 -63.27 14.95
CA THR A 10 14.39 -62.50 16.02
C THR A 10 14.96 -61.08 16.10
N GLN A 11 16.29 -60.96 15.99
CA GLN A 11 16.96 -59.65 15.99
C GLN A 11 16.55 -58.79 14.78
N MET A 12 16.48 -59.37 13.58
CA MET A 12 16.01 -58.64 12.39
C MET A 12 14.55 -58.22 12.50
N CYS A 13 13.67 -59.09 13.01
CA CYS A 13 12.27 -58.75 13.24
C CYS A 13 12.13 -57.59 14.24
N GLN A 14 12.91 -57.62 15.33
CA GLN A 14 12.92 -56.53 16.31
C GLN A 14 13.39 -55.21 15.69
N GLN A 15 14.43 -55.24 14.85
CA GLN A 15 14.91 -54.06 14.14
C GLN A 15 13.85 -53.52 13.17
N LEU A 16 13.15 -54.39 12.45
CA LEU A 16 12.05 -54.02 11.56
C LEU A 16 10.91 -53.36 12.31
N THR A 17 10.48 -53.94 13.44
CA THR A 17 9.45 -53.36 14.30
C THR A 17 9.85 -51.97 14.76
N ASN A 18 11.07 -51.81 15.26
CA ASN A 18 11.57 -50.50 15.71
C ASN A 18 11.57 -49.47 14.58
N VAL A 19 12.02 -49.84 13.37
CA VAL A 19 12.02 -48.93 12.21
C VAL A 19 10.58 -48.55 11.82
N VAL A 20 9.65 -49.51 11.83
CA VAL A 20 8.24 -49.23 11.51
C VAL A 20 7.64 -48.29 12.56
N ASP A 21 7.87 -48.54 13.85
CA ASP A 21 7.39 -47.69 14.94
C ASP A 21 7.98 -46.27 14.86
N ASP A 22 9.27 -46.15 14.58
CA ASP A 22 9.94 -44.86 14.41
C ASP A 22 9.35 -44.07 13.23
N ARG A 23 9.09 -44.75 12.10
CA ARG A 23 8.49 -44.12 10.90
C ARG A 23 7.03 -43.76 11.13
N LEU A 24 6.26 -44.60 11.81
CA LEU A 24 4.87 -44.28 12.18
C LEU A 24 4.81 -43.11 13.17
N ALA A 25 5.70 -43.07 14.15
CA ALA A 25 5.81 -41.96 15.08
C ALA A 25 6.23 -40.66 14.39
N HIS A 26 7.10 -40.74 13.38
CA HIS A 26 7.48 -39.62 12.53
C HIS A 26 6.29 -39.09 11.73
N LEU A 27 5.62 -39.96 10.97
CA LEU A 27 4.46 -39.62 10.16
C LEU A 27 3.32 -39.05 11.01
N LYS A 28 3.08 -39.59 12.20
CA LYS A 28 2.09 -39.06 13.14
C LYS A 28 2.44 -37.64 13.59
N ARG A 29 3.72 -37.34 13.82
CA ARG A 29 4.17 -35.99 14.19
C ARG A 29 4.02 -35.01 13.03
N GLU A 30 4.41 -35.39 11.82
CA GLU A 30 4.22 -34.57 10.61
C GLU A 30 2.74 -34.27 10.35
N LEU A 31 1.88 -35.31 10.34
CA LEU A 31 0.46 -35.14 10.09
C LEU A 31 -0.23 -34.24 11.13
N SER A 32 0.16 -34.36 12.41
CA SER A 32 -0.36 -33.49 13.47
C SER A 32 0.08 -32.04 13.29
N ALA A 33 1.35 -31.81 12.93
CA ALA A 33 1.90 -30.47 12.72
C ALA A 33 1.24 -29.78 11.50
N ASP A 34 1.14 -30.49 10.37
CA ASP A 34 0.54 -29.98 9.14
C ASP A 34 -0.95 -29.66 9.33
N ASN A 35 -1.69 -30.52 10.02
CA ASN A 35 -3.11 -30.28 10.32
C ASN A 35 -3.30 -29.06 11.23
N SER A 36 -2.46 -28.86 12.25
CA SER A 36 -2.55 -27.66 13.10
C SER A 36 -2.25 -26.39 12.32
N ALA A 37 -1.20 -26.37 11.50
CA ALA A 37 -0.85 -25.21 10.68
C ALA A 37 -1.94 -24.87 9.65
N THR A 38 -2.55 -25.89 9.05
CA THR A 38 -3.66 -25.73 8.10
C THR A 38 -4.92 -25.17 8.78
N LEU A 39 -5.24 -25.62 9.99
CA LEU A 39 -6.38 -25.11 10.75
C LEU A 39 -6.16 -23.67 11.22
N GLU A 40 -4.95 -23.33 11.67
CA GLU A 40 -4.61 -21.97 12.08
C GLU A 40 -4.65 -20.98 10.91
N THR A 41 -4.08 -21.35 9.76
CA THR A 41 -4.14 -20.52 8.54
C THR A 41 -5.58 -20.31 8.07
N PHE A 42 -6.42 -21.35 8.10
CA PHE A 42 -7.84 -21.23 7.78
C PHE A 42 -8.60 -20.35 8.79
N ALA A 43 -8.34 -20.52 10.09
CA ALA A 43 -8.94 -19.70 11.14
C ALA A 43 -8.55 -18.23 11.01
N ASN A 44 -7.28 -17.94 10.73
CA ASN A 44 -6.78 -16.59 10.49
C ASN A 44 -7.41 -15.96 9.24
N LYS A 45 -7.52 -16.70 8.13
CA LYS A 45 -8.23 -16.25 6.93
C LYS A 45 -9.71 -15.99 7.19
N LYS A 46 -10.37 -16.86 7.95
CA LYS A 46 -11.77 -16.69 8.35
C LYS A 46 -11.99 -15.46 9.25
N ALA A 47 -11.12 -15.24 10.22
CA ALA A 47 -11.19 -14.06 11.10
C ALA A 47 -10.99 -12.75 10.33
N ARG A 48 -10.23 -12.76 9.23
CA ARG A 48 -10.04 -11.60 8.33
C ARG A 48 -11.28 -11.31 7.47
N LEU A 49 -12.16 -12.30 7.25
CA LEU A 49 -13.42 -12.13 6.52
C LEU A 49 -14.52 -11.47 7.37
N GLU A 50 -14.40 -11.54 8.70
CA GLU A 50 -15.21 -10.73 9.63
C GLU A 50 -14.73 -9.28 9.58
N LYS A 51 -15.09 -8.60 8.49
CA LYS A 51 -14.62 -7.25 8.19
C LYS A 51 -15.02 -6.29 9.31
N PRO A 52 -14.06 -5.54 9.88
CA PRO A 52 -14.37 -4.39 10.72
C PRO A 52 -15.23 -3.40 9.93
N GLN A 53 -16.21 -2.76 10.57
CA GLN A 53 -16.92 -1.66 9.94
C GLN A 53 -16.00 -0.44 9.85
N PHE A 54 -15.49 -0.14 8.67
CA PHE A 54 -14.58 0.98 8.45
C PHE A 54 -15.34 2.30 8.44
N LYS A 55 -14.82 3.31 9.16
CA LYS A 55 -15.38 4.67 9.18
C LYS A 55 -15.18 5.44 7.88
N SER A 56 -14.19 5.06 7.07
CA SER A 56 -13.82 5.72 5.83
C SER A 56 -13.54 4.68 4.74
N LYS A 57 -14.05 4.93 3.53
CA LYS A 57 -13.82 4.12 2.34
C LYS A 57 -12.33 4.00 1.99
N GLY A 58 -11.54 5.04 2.25
CA GLY A 58 -10.09 5.00 2.04
C GLY A 58 -9.40 4.01 2.97
N ASN A 59 -9.83 3.92 4.23
CA ASN A 59 -9.27 2.96 5.20
C ASN A 59 -9.65 1.52 4.84
N GLU A 60 -10.88 1.30 4.37
CA GLU A 60 -11.30 0.00 3.86
C GLU A 60 -10.44 -0.44 2.67
N GLN A 61 -10.18 0.45 1.70
CA GLN A 61 -9.30 0.16 0.58
C GLN A 61 -7.86 -0.16 1.01
N GLN A 62 -7.34 0.55 2.02
CA GLN A 62 -6.01 0.26 2.57
C GLN A 62 -5.97 -1.10 3.26
N TYR A 63 -6.97 -1.41 4.06
CA TYR A 63 -7.06 -2.70 4.73
C TYR A 63 -7.11 -3.85 3.73
N ASN A 64 -7.96 -3.74 2.70
CA ASN A 64 -8.09 -4.78 1.67
C ASN A 64 -6.80 -4.95 0.87
N HIS A 65 -6.09 -3.87 0.55
CA HIS A 65 -4.78 -3.97 -0.11
C HIS A 65 -3.75 -4.66 0.79
N GLN A 66 -3.68 -4.28 2.07
CA GLN A 66 -2.75 -4.88 3.03
C GLN A 66 -3.06 -6.36 3.28
N LEU A 67 -4.34 -6.74 3.23
CA LEU A 67 -4.78 -8.13 3.32
C LEU A 67 -4.23 -8.95 2.14
N GLY A 68 -4.32 -8.42 0.92
CA GLY A 68 -3.74 -9.06 -0.26
C GLY A 68 -2.20 -9.18 -0.17
N VAL A 69 -1.51 -8.14 0.29
CA VAL A 69 -0.06 -8.20 0.51
C VAL A 69 0.30 -9.25 1.56
N LEU A 70 -0.47 -9.34 2.66
CA LEU A 70 -0.25 -10.36 3.68
C LEU A 70 -0.41 -11.77 3.11
N ASP A 71 -1.43 -12.02 2.29
CA ASP A 71 -1.63 -13.31 1.63
C ASP A 71 -0.46 -13.68 0.71
N THR A 72 0.13 -12.71 -0.01
CA THR A 72 1.33 -12.96 -0.84
C THR A 72 2.54 -13.35 0.00
N VAL A 73 2.73 -12.72 1.17
CA VAL A 73 3.84 -13.01 2.09
C VAL A 73 3.65 -14.37 2.77
N GLU A 74 2.42 -14.70 3.18
CA GLU A 74 2.10 -16.04 3.71
C GLU A 74 2.34 -17.12 2.66
N SER A 75 1.92 -16.89 1.41
CA SER A 75 2.17 -17.82 0.30
C SER A 75 3.67 -18.02 0.02
N ALA A 76 4.47 -16.95 0.11
CA ALA A 76 5.93 -17.04 0.01
C ALA A 76 6.52 -17.86 1.18
N THR A 77 5.99 -17.68 2.40
CA THR A 77 6.46 -18.39 3.59
C THR A 77 6.18 -19.89 3.47
N THR A 78 4.97 -20.27 3.05
CA THR A 78 4.62 -21.67 2.78
C THR A 78 5.47 -22.28 1.66
N ALA A 79 5.77 -21.51 0.60
CA ALA A 79 6.68 -21.98 -0.45
C ALA A 79 8.09 -22.25 0.10
N LEU A 80 8.60 -21.42 1.01
CA LEU A 80 9.88 -21.64 1.68
C LEU A 80 9.87 -22.87 2.59
N GLU A 81 8.78 -23.12 3.32
CA GLU A 81 8.60 -24.32 4.15
C GLU A 81 8.69 -25.61 3.31
N HIS A 82 8.17 -25.57 2.08
CA HIS A 82 8.27 -26.66 1.11
C HIS A 82 9.57 -26.67 0.29
N GLN A 83 10.54 -25.79 0.62
CA GLN A 83 11.81 -25.63 -0.10
C GLN A 83 11.64 -25.27 -1.59
N ASP A 84 10.49 -24.70 -1.96
CA ASP A 84 10.19 -24.23 -3.32
C ASP A 84 10.63 -22.76 -3.46
N ILE A 85 11.93 -22.59 -3.70
CA ILE A 85 12.58 -21.27 -3.72
C ILE A 85 12.08 -20.42 -4.90
N ASP A 86 11.84 -21.03 -6.06
CA ASP A 86 11.41 -20.31 -7.26
C ASP A 86 10.00 -19.71 -7.06
N LYS A 87 9.07 -20.47 -6.48
CA LYS A 87 7.75 -19.92 -6.14
C LYS A 87 7.82 -18.85 -5.06
N ALA A 88 8.66 -19.04 -4.03
CA ALA A 88 8.84 -18.03 -3.00
C ALA A 88 9.34 -16.69 -3.58
N ILE A 89 10.32 -16.73 -4.50
CA ILE A 89 10.80 -15.54 -5.21
C ILE A 89 9.68 -14.89 -6.02
N SER A 90 8.89 -15.67 -6.74
CA SER A 90 7.75 -15.16 -7.52
C SER A 90 6.75 -14.41 -6.65
N PHE A 91 6.32 -14.98 -5.51
CA PHE A 91 5.39 -14.31 -4.59
C PHE A 91 5.97 -13.04 -3.98
N LEU A 92 7.27 -13.02 -3.66
CA LEU A 92 7.93 -11.81 -3.16
C LEU A 92 8.02 -10.71 -4.22
N GLN A 93 8.25 -11.07 -5.48
CA GLN A 93 8.23 -10.13 -6.60
C GLN A 93 6.83 -9.53 -6.82
N GLU A 94 5.80 -10.37 -6.77
CA GLU A 94 4.40 -9.93 -6.84
C GLU A 94 4.07 -8.95 -5.71
N GLY A 95 4.40 -9.32 -4.46
CA GLY A 95 4.23 -8.46 -3.29
C GLY A 95 4.96 -7.12 -3.43
N LYS A 96 6.19 -7.13 -3.96
CA LYS A 96 6.96 -5.91 -4.23
C LYS A 96 6.25 -4.99 -5.22
N VAL A 97 5.78 -5.53 -6.36
CA VAL A 97 5.06 -4.76 -7.37
C VAL A 97 3.76 -4.18 -6.80
N ALA A 98 3.01 -4.97 -6.02
CA ALA A 98 1.78 -4.53 -5.37
C ALA A 98 2.02 -3.36 -4.39
N ILE A 99 3.13 -3.40 -3.64
CA ILE A 99 3.53 -2.31 -2.73
C ILE A 99 3.92 -1.06 -3.52
N GLU A 100 4.76 -1.19 -4.54
CA GLU A 100 5.21 -0.06 -5.38
C GLU A 100 4.02 0.63 -6.07
N ALA A 101 3.08 -0.14 -6.62
CA ALA A 101 1.85 0.38 -7.20
C ALA A 101 1.03 1.16 -6.16
N ARG A 102 0.88 0.61 -4.94
CA ARG A 102 0.14 1.29 -3.87
C ARG A 102 0.83 2.57 -3.39
N MET A 103 2.16 2.58 -3.31
CA MET A 103 2.92 3.79 -2.97
C MET A 103 2.65 4.94 -3.95
N LYS A 104 2.51 4.64 -5.25
CA LYS A 104 2.11 5.64 -6.26
C LYS A 104 0.71 6.18 -5.99
N LEU A 105 -0.25 5.31 -5.67
CA LEU A 105 -1.62 5.72 -5.36
C LEU A 105 -1.71 6.56 -4.07
N ILE A 106 -0.91 6.23 -3.05
CA ILE A 106 -0.84 7.01 -1.81
C ILE A 106 -0.30 8.41 -2.11
N LYS A 107 0.76 8.53 -2.93
CA LYS A 107 1.28 9.82 -3.36
C LYS A 107 0.21 10.62 -4.12
N LEU A 108 -0.52 9.99 -5.04
CA LEU A 108 -1.60 10.63 -5.80
C LEU A 108 -2.72 11.15 -4.88
N ALA A 109 -3.09 10.38 -3.85
CA ALA A 109 -4.05 10.81 -2.85
C ALA A 109 -3.52 12.00 -2.02
N ASP A 110 -2.24 12.01 -1.66
CA ASP A 110 -1.66 13.06 -0.83
C ASP A 110 -1.46 14.38 -1.60
N THR A 111 -1.15 14.30 -2.90
CA THR A 111 -0.90 15.50 -3.72
C THR A 111 -2.15 16.24 -4.17
N ASN A 112 -3.30 15.57 -4.19
CA ASN A 112 -4.52 16.11 -4.79
C ASN A 112 -5.57 16.41 -3.71
N ASP A 113 -6.25 17.56 -3.82
CA ASP A 113 -7.20 18.05 -2.81
C ASP A 113 -8.36 17.07 -2.52
N HIS A 114 -8.73 16.25 -3.50
CA HIS A 114 -9.81 15.26 -3.38
C HIS A 114 -9.33 13.88 -2.89
N GLY A 115 -8.05 13.71 -2.56
CA GLY A 115 -7.55 12.53 -1.87
C GLY A 115 -7.82 11.21 -2.59
N TRP A 116 -8.33 10.23 -1.82
CA TRP A 116 -8.73 8.91 -2.31
C TRP A 116 -9.86 8.93 -3.35
N GLN A 117 -10.63 10.01 -3.46
CA GLN A 117 -11.62 10.14 -4.54
C GLN A 117 -10.92 10.29 -5.89
N THR A 118 -9.83 11.06 -5.94
CA THR A 118 -9.01 11.17 -7.16
C THR A 118 -8.40 9.83 -7.57
N VAL A 119 -7.95 9.04 -6.59
CA VAL A 119 -7.44 7.68 -6.85
C VAL A 119 -8.53 6.77 -7.42
N ALA A 120 -9.75 6.87 -6.92
CA ALA A 120 -10.87 6.07 -7.42
C ALA A 120 -11.16 6.40 -8.90
N GLU A 121 -11.23 7.69 -9.25
CA GLU A 121 -11.41 8.13 -10.64
C GLU A 121 -10.23 7.69 -11.54
N TYR A 122 -9.00 7.79 -11.03
CA TYR A 122 -7.80 7.33 -11.73
C TYR A 122 -7.85 5.83 -12.03
N MET A 123 -8.24 4.99 -11.06
CA MET A 123 -8.34 3.54 -11.25
C MET A 123 -9.49 3.13 -12.19
N THR A 124 -10.53 3.96 -12.34
CA THR A 124 -11.64 3.69 -13.27
C THR A 124 -11.34 4.12 -14.71
N ASN A 125 -10.28 4.90 -14.94
CA ASN A 125 -9.95 5.42 -16.27
C ASN A 125 -8.95 4.50 -16.98
N GLU A 126 -9.44 3.57 -17.81
CA GLU A 126 -8.64 2.56 -18.56
C GLU A 126 -7.56 3.15 -19.49
N LEU A 127 -7.57 4.46 -19.74
CA LEU A 127 -6.58 5.15 -20.59
C LEU A 127 -5.37 5.70 -19.83
N ALA A 128 -5.31 5.57 -18.51
CA ALA A 128 -4.35 6.29 -17.66
C ALA A 128 -3.17 5.42 -17.17
N ASP A 129 -2.58 4.61 -18.06
CA ASP A 129 -1.37 3.85 -17.70
C ASP A 129 -0.12 4.73 -17.59
N ASN A 130 -0.13 5.91 -18.24
CA ASN A 130 0.93 6.91 -18.18
C ASN A 130 0.36 8.29 -17.80
N SER A 131 0.80 8.86 -16.67
CA SER A 131 0.42 10.21 -16.22
C SER A 131 0.71 11.34 -17.25
N ASP A 132 1.62 11.10 -18.20
CA ASP A 132 1.91 12.05 -19.27
C ASP A 132 0.84 12.03 -20.38
N ASP A 133 0.23 10.87 -20.65
CA ASP A 133 -0.83 10.72 -21.63
C ASP A 133 -2.15 11.30 -21.14
N GLU A 134 -2.47 11.20 -19.84
CA GLU A 134 -3.65 11.85 -19.25
C GLU A 134 -3.60 13.38 -19.42
N LYS A 135 -2.45 14.00 -19.12
CA LYS A 135 -2.26 15.44 -19.34
C LYS A 135 -2.32 15.79 -20.83
N ARG A 136 -1.91 14.89 -21.72
CA ARG A 136 -1.95 15.09 -23.17
C ARG A 136 -3.38 14.99 -23.70
N ILE A 137 -4.18 14.06 -23.19
CA ILE A 137 -5.59 13.85 -23.53
C ILE A 137 -6.43 15.02 -23.00
N ASP A 138 -6.29 15.41 -21.73
CA ASP A 138 -7.02 16.57 -21.16
C ASP A 138 -6.69 17.87 -21.92
N ARG A 139 -5.42 18.06 -22.31
CA ARG A 139 -5.02 19.18 -23.17
C ARG A 139 -5.64 19.09 -24.57
N ALA A 140 -5.68 17.90 -25.16
CA ALA A 140 -6.26 17.68 -26.47
C ALA A 140 -7.78 17.91 -26.45
N GLU A 141 -8.48 17.44 -25.42
CA GLU A 141 -9.91 17.61 -25.21
C GLU A 141 -10.27 19.07 -24.98
N LYS A 142 -9.58 19.77 -24.07
CA LYS A 142 -9.75 21.23 -23.88
C LYS A 142 -9.47 22.01 -25.16
N THR A 143 -8.51 21.55 -25.97
CA THR A 143 -8.21 22.19 -27.26
C THR A 143 -9.29 21.91 -28.30
N ALA A 144 -9.81 20.69 -28.36
CA ALA A 144 -10.90 20.30 -29.25
C ALA A 144 -12.20 21.04 -28.88
N GLU A 145 -12.53 21.13 -27.60
CA GLU A 145 -13.69 21.85 -27.09
C GLU A 145 -13.59 23.35 -27.43
N LYS A 146 -12.41 23.97 -27.25
CA LYS A 146 -12.15 25.36 -27.67
C LYS A 146 -12.32 25.53 -29.19
N LYS A 147 -11.85 24.59 -30.00
CA LYS A 147 -12.01 24.62 -31.46
C LYS A 147 -13.48 24.45 -31.87
N ALA A 148 -14.22 23.54 -31.24
CA ALA A 148 -15.64 23.32 -31.49
C ALA A 148 -16.50 24.53 -31.09
N LYS A 149 -16.24 25.13 -29.92
CA LYS A 149 -16.89 26.38 -29.49
C LYS A 149 -16.61 27.54 -30.45
N LYS A 150 -15.37 27.69 -30.91
CA LYS A 150 -15.01 28.71 -31.94
C LYS A 150 -15.69 28.44 -33.29
N ALA A 151 -15.75 27.19 -33.72
CA ALA A 151 -16.44 26.80 -34.95
C ALA A 151 -17.95 27.10 -34.87
N ASN A 152 -18.58 26.79 -33.73
CA ASN A 152 -19.99 27.11 -33.51
C ASN A 152 -20.26 28.61 -33.38
N ALA A 153 -19.40 29.36 -32.69
CA ALA A 153 -19.51 30.83 -32.62
C ALA A 153 -19.35 31.51 -33.99
N SER A 154 -18.48 30.98 -34.87
CA SER A 154 -18.29 31.49 -36.23
C SER A 154 -19.46 31.19 -37.19
N LYS A 155 -20.29 30.19 -36.87
CA LYS A 155 -21.52 29.89 -37.62
C LYS A 155 -22.65 30.84 -37.23
N THR A 156 -22.72 31.26 -35.97
CA THR A 156 -23.75 32.20 -35.48
C THR A 156 -23.45 33.66 -35.82
N SER A 157 -22.20 34.03 -36.10
CA SER A 157 -21.83 35.42 -36.44
C SER A 157 -22.09 35.83 -37.89
N LYS A 158 -22.45 34.89 -38.78
CA LYS A 158 -22.78 35.19 -40.19
C LYS A 158 -24.26 35.55 -40.42
N SER A 159 -25.10 35.63 -39.38
CA SER A 159 -26.56 35.83 -39.53
C SER A 159 -27.14 37.03 -38.74
N ARG A 160 -26.44 38.17 -38.69
CA ARG A 160 -27.05 39.40 -38.15
C ARG A 160 -27.09 40.51 -39.20
N PRO A 161 -28.28 40.88 -39.72
CA PRO A 161 -28.45 42.14 -40.43
C PRO A 161 -28.24 43.31 -39.48
N PHE A 162 -27.46 44.28 -39.94
CA PHE A 162 -27.21 45.57 -39.32
C PHE A 162 -28.49 46.43 -39.35
N GLN A 163 -28.98 46.90 -38.20
CA GLN A 163 -29.94 48.01 -38.18
C GLN A 163 -29.91 48.84 -36.88
N GLY A 164 -29.35 50.05 -37.00
CA GLY A 164 -29.84 51.34 -36.47
C GLY A 164 -30.22 51.49 -34.98
N TYR A 165 -29.42 52.29 -34.25
CA TYR A 165 -29.79 53.06 -33.04
C TYR A 165 -30.63 54.30 -33.38
N PRO A 166 -31.11 55.14 -32.42
CA PRO A 166 -31.57 54.91 -31.03
C PRO A 166 -32.92 55.60 -30.72
N ASN A 167 -33.53 55.35 -29.56
CA ASN A 167 -34.30 56.41 -28.89
C ASN A 167 -34.21 56.33 -27.36
N ARG A 168 -33.81 57.46 -26.75
CA ARG A 168 -33.84 57.75 -25.31
C ARG A 168 -35.26 58.13 -24.92
N ILE A 169 -35.70 57.84 -23.68
CA ILE A 169 -36.09 58.82 -22.63
C ILE A 169 -35.95 58.14 -21.25
N PRO A 170 -35.40 58.80 -20.21
CA PRO A 170 -35.24 58.26 -18.86
C PRO A 170 -36.37 58.67 -17.92
N TYR A 171 -36.79 57.81 -17.00
CA TYR A 171 -37.34 58.26 -15.71
C TYR A 171 -37.05 57.27 -14.57
N ARG A 172 -36.74 57.91 -13.45
CA ARG A 172 -36.21 57.46 -12.17
C ARG A 172 -37.30 56.78 -11.34
N ASN A 173 -36.98 55.68 -10.67
CA ASN A 173 -37.33 55.51 -9.26
C ASN A 173 -36.43 54.49 -8.54
N SER A 174 -36.10 54.90 -7.33
CA SER A 174 -35.14 54.33 -6.38
C SER A 174 -35.72 53.13 -5.63
N MET A 175 -34.81 52.37 -5.02
CA MET A 175 -34.96 51.52 -3.82
C MET A 175 -34.94 50.01 -4.04
N ALA A 176 -33.73 49.44 -4.02
CA ALA A 176 -33.43 48.24 -3.23
C ALA A 176 -31.90 48.09 -3.14
N SER A 177 -31.34 48.73 -2.11
CA SER A 177 -29.98 48.47 -1.65
C SER A 177 -29.93 47.07 -1.01
N ARG A 178 -29.01 46.23 -1.49
CA ARG A 178 -28.13 45.29 -0.74
C ARG A 178 -27.69 44.12 -1.64
N ARG A 179 -26.52 44.28 -2.26
CA ARG A 179 -25.59 43.16 -2.46
C ARG A 179 -24.20 43.66 -2.05
N PRO A 180 -23.51 43.04 -1.08
CA PRO A 180 -22.13 43.41 -0.79
C PRO A 180 -21.24 42.84 -1.89
N VAL A 181 -20.38 43.71 -2.41
CA VAL A 181 -19.16 43.36 -3.14
C VAL A 181 -18.10 43.02 -2.10
N PHE A 182 -17.40 41.89 -2.30
CA PHE A 182 -16.23 41.48 -1.54
C PHE A 182 -15.10 42.51 -1.64
N PRO A 183 -14.24 42.59 -0.62
CA PRO A 183 -12.81 42.68 -0.90
C PRO A 183 -12.09 41.42 -0.41
N ASP A 184 -11.34 40.84 -1.33
CA ASP A 184 -10.25 39.90 -1.10
C ASP A 184 -9.13 40.59 -0.31
N HIS A 185 -8.51 39.87 0.65
CA HIS A 185 -7.06 39.75 0.79
C HIS A 185 -6.67 38.90 2.02
N ASN A 186 -5.97 37.81 1.72
CA ASN A 186 -4.80 37.26 2.43
C ASN A 186 -4.97 36.53 3.79
N GLY A 187 -4.85 35.20 3.73
CA GLY A 187 -3.83 34.48 4.50
C GLY A 187 -4.25 33.72 5.76
N PRO A 188 -3.47 32.71 6.18
CA PRO A 188 -3.97 31.37 6.45
C PRO A 188 -4.02 31.01 7.94
N SER A 189 -5.06 30.30 8.37
CA SER A 189 -5.08 29.69 9.70
C SER A 189 -5.81 28.35 9.72
N GLY A 190 -5.00 27.29 9.86
CA GLY A 190 -5.37 26.17 10.73
C GLY A 190 -6.08 25.00 10.06
N ASN A 191 -5.33 24.25 9.24
CA ASN A 191 -5.62 22.83 9.02
C ASN A 191 -5.67 22.13 10.39
N ALA A 192 -6.85 21.72 10.82
CA ALA A 192 -7.00 20.75 11.90
C ALA A 192 -6.50 19.40 11.38
N ILE A 193 -5.21 19.16 11.63
CA ILE A 193 -4.52 17.89 11.44
C ILE A 193 -5.24 16.84 12.29
N GLY A 194 -6.01 15.97 11.66
CA GLY A 194 -6.43 14.71 12.28
C GLY A 194 -5.20 13.84 12.56
N PRO A 195 -5.23 12.92 13.54
CA PRO A 195 -4.06 12.13 13.92
C PRO A 195 -3.81 11.01 12.90
N CYS A 196 -3.34 11.37 11.71
CA CYS A 196 -2.74 10.44 10.76
C CYS A 196 -1.24 10.35 11.06
N TYR A 197 -0.88 9.33 11.84
CA TYR A 197 0.42 8.64 11.83
C TYR A 197 1.66 9.53 11.60
N LYS A 198 1.98 10.38 12.58
CA LYS A 198 3.39 10.71 12.82
C LYS A 198 4.07 9.46 13.39
N LEU A 199 4.43 8.51 12.51
CA LEU A 199 5.51 7.57 12.82
C LEU A 199 6.77 8.43 12.90
N SER A 200 7.05 8.93 14.10
CA SER A 200 8.34 9.54 14.41
C SER A 200 9.43 8.54 14.02
N VAL A 201 10.58 9.01 13.56
CA VAL A 201 11.77 8.16 13.38
C VAL A 201 11.99 7.29 14.64
N ALA A 202 11.67 7.81 15.82
CA ALA A 202 11.67 7.07 17.08
C ALA A 202 10.71 5.86 17.14
N SER A 203 9.52 5.91 16.54
CA SER A 203 8.61 4.76 16.51
C SER A 203 9.08 3.67 15.54
N MET A 204 9.78 4.05 14.47
CA MET A 204 10.48 3.10 13.61
C MET A 204 11.65 2.43 14.35
N TYR A 205 12.39 3.19 15.17
CA TYR A 205 13.44 2.65 16.04
C TYR A 205 12.89 1.69 17.09
N ILE A 206 11.76 2.01 17.74
CA ILE A 206 11.13 1.14 18.74
C ILE A 206 10.63 -0.17 18.08
N ALA A 207 10.05 -0.10 16.88
CA ALA A 207 9.62 -1.29 16.15
C ALA A 207 10.81 -2.18 15.71
N LEU A 208 11.92 -1.57 15.29
CA LEU A 208 13.17 -2.30 15.01
C LEU A 208 13.77 -2.91 16.27
N CYS A 209 13.72 -2.23 17.41
CA CYS A 209 14.18 -2.78 18.69
C CYS A 209 13.33 -3.99 19.13
N PHE A 210 12.00 -3.94 19.00
CA PHE A 210 11.12 -5.07 19.31
C PHE A 210 11.26 -6.25 18.32
N ALA A 211 11.53 -5.97 17.04
CA ALA A 211 11.79 -7.00 16.04
C ALA A 211 13.13 -7.73 16.26
N LEU A 212 14.12 -7.05 16.86
CA LEU A 212 15.40 -7.65 17.22
C LEU A 212 15.34 -8.50 18.51
N GLU A 213 14.28 -8.37 19.29
CA GLU A 213 14.10 -9.09 20.57
C GLU A 213 13.22 -10.35 20.43
N SER A 214 12.53 -10.50 19.30
CA SER A 214 11.57 -11.60 19.03
C SER A 214 12.11 -12.71 18.13
N GLN A 215 13.35 -12.58 17.61
CA GLN A 215 14.02 -13.62 16.83
C GLN A 215 15.32 -14.02 17.51
N HIS A 216 15.48 -15.32 17.73
CA HIS A 216 16.67 -15.96 18.28
C HIS A 216 17.96 -15.63 17.50
N TYR A 217 18.57 -14.45 17.71
CA TYR A 217 19.92 -14.15 17.22
C TYR A 217 20.91 -14.15 18.38
N ARG A 218 21.42 -15.35 18.71
CA ARG A 218 22.47 -15.59 19.71
C ARG A 218 23.86 -15.13 19.23
N SER A 219 24.00 -13.92 18.74
CA SER A 219 25.31 -13.33 18.50
C SER A 219 25.35 -11.88 18.93
N THR A 220 25.75 -11.67 20.18
CA THR A 220 26.03 -10.36 20.79
C THR A 220 27.06 -9.54 19.98
N ALA A 221 27.82 -10.18 19.09
CA ALA A 221 28.75 -9.51 18.19
C ALA A 221 28.05 -8.66 17.12
N VAL A 222 26.94 -9.14 16.54
CA VAL A 222 26.24 -8.42 15.45
C VAL A 222 25.52 -7.19 15.99
N ILE A 223 24.89 -7.32 17.17
CA ILE A 223 24.25 -6.18 17.85
C ILE A 223 25.29 -5.11 18.22
N ARG A 224 26.46 -5.51 18.73
CA ARG A 224 27.56 -4.56 19.04
C ARG A 224 28.11 -3.86 17.79
N LEU A 225 28.24 -4.58 16.68
CA LEU A 225 28.69 -4.00 15.41
C LEU A 225 27.67 -3.00 14.85
N LEU A 226 26.38 -3.32 14.91
CA LEU A 226 25.31 -2.42 14.50
C LEU A 226 25.24 -1.17 15.40
N CYS A 227 25.35 -1.32 16.72
CA CYS A 227 25.41 -0.17 17.63
C CYS A 227 26.63 0.72 17.36
N SER A 228 27.83 0.15 17.20
CA SER A 228 29.04 0.92 16.86
C SER A 228 28.95 1.62 15.50
N TYR A 229 28.31 0.99 14.51
CA TYR A 229 28.12 1.60 13.19
C TYR A 229 27.15 2.79 13.26
N LEU A 230 26.07 2.67 14.04
CA LEU A 230 25.09 3.72 14.23
C LEU A 230 25.63 4.89 15.06
N GLU A 231 26.45 4.63 16.08
CA GLU A 231 27.15 5.69 16.84
C GLU A 231 28.13 6.48 15.95
N ARG A 232 28.83 5.82 15.03
CA ARG A 232 29.69 6.50 14.04
C ARG A 232 28.91 7.36 13.05
N LEU A 233 27.74 6.91 12.62
CA LEU A 233 26.85 7.69 11.75
C LEU A 233 26.26 8.91 12.47
N SER A 234 25.92 8.78 13.76
CA SER A 234 25.46 9.89 14.60
C SER A 234 26.57 10.93 14.84
N SER A 235 27.78 10.47 15.16
CA SER A 235 28.95 11.34 15.37
C SER A 235 29.37 12.09 14.10
N ASN A 236 29.23 11.48 12.92
CA ASN A 236 29.52 12.15 11.64
C ASN A 236 28.50 13.23 11.28
N LYS A 237 27.22 13.09 11.64
CA LYS A 237 26.21 14.14 11.41
C LYS A 237 26.51 15.41 12.20
N HIS A 238 27.03 15.29 13.43
CA HIS A 238 27.46 16.44 14.22
C HIS A 238 28.70 17.15 13.65
N LYS A 239 29.62 16.41 13.02
CA LYS A 239 30.81 17.00 12.37
C LYS A 239 30.48 17.72 11.06
N VAL A 240 29.52 17.23 10.28
CA VAL A 240 29.10 17.88 9.03
C VAL A 240 28.34 19.18 9.29
N LEU A 241 27.58 19.29 10.38
CA LEU A 241 26.87 20.52 10.75
C LEU A 241 27.77 21.61 11.37
N GLN A 242 28.94 21.25 11.91
CA GLN A 242 29.93 22.23 12.40
C GLN A 242 30.90 22.71 11.33
N ALA A 243 30.98 22.05 10.17
CA ALA A 243 31.85 22.44 9.06
C ALA A 243 31.19 23.41 8.05
N THR A 244 29.93 23.78 8.27
CA THR A 244 29.14 24.66 7.39
C THR A 244 28.67 25.97 8.06
N CYS A 245 29.30 26.37 9.17
CA CYS A 245 29.18 27.72 9.73
C CYS A 245 30.50 28.47 9.60
#